data_AF-A0A2S3QJD6-F1
#
_entry.id   AF-A0A2S3QJD6-F1
#
_cell.length_a   1.000
_cell.length_b   1.000
_cell.length_c   1.000
_cell.angle_alpha   90.00
_cell.angle_beta   90.00
_cell.angle_gamma   90.00
#
_symmetry.space_group_name_H-M   'P 1'
#
loop_
_entity.id
_entity.type
_entity.pdbx_description
1 polymer ?
#
loop_
_entity_poly.entity_id
_entity_poly.type
_entity_poly.pdbx_seq_one_letter_code
_entity_poly.pdbx_strand_id
1 'polypeptide(L)' 'MANFYGRSRAYVSFQVRLTPELKERLLRHSYETGQSQVAIVNAALEYYLDNVGGSLPGMSKEPSGKPEA' A
#
# COMPACT_ATOMS: atom_id res chain seq x y z
N MET A 1 4.82 -29.91 -1.58
CA MET A 1 3.88 -29.16 -0.70
C MET A 1 4.54 -27.81 -0.41
N ALA A 2 4.00 -26.63 -0.65
CA ALA A 2 2.71 -26.17 -1.16
C ALA A 2 2.99 -24.87 -1.94
N ASN A 3 2.41 -24.72 -3.14
CA ASN A 3 2.42 -23.45 -3.86
C ASN A 3 1.51 -22.50 -3.10
N PHE A 4 2.07 -21.70 -2.19
CA PHE A 4 1.31 -20.67 -1.48
C PHE A 4 1.06 -19.50 -2.45
N TYR A 5 0.09 -19.67 -3.34
CA TYR A 5 -0.54 -18.57 -4.06
C TYR A 5 -1.39 -17.79 -3.06
N GLY A 6 -0.74 -16.95 -2.26
CA GLY A 6 -1.39 -15.92 -1.45
C GLY A 6 -1.98 -14.85 -2.35
N ARG A 7 -2.99 -15.18 -3.17
CA ARG A 7 -3.93 -14.17 -3.65
C ARG A 7 -4.55 -13.58 -2.39
N SER A 8 -4.32 -12.32 -2.09
CA SER A 8 -4.85 -11.61 -0.92
C SER A 8 -6.34 -11.94 -0.76
N ARG A 9 -6.67 -12.84 0.18
CA ARG A 9 -8.02 -13.43 0.35
C ARG A 9 -8.93 -12.60 1.25
N ALA A 10 -8.52 -11.40 1.65
CA ALA A 10 -9.32 -10.48 2.43
C ALA A 10 -9.32 -9.10 1.77
N TYR A 11 -10.43 -8.74 1.14
CA TYR A 11 -10.70 -7.37 0.73
C TYR A 11 -11.21 -6.62 1.94
N VAL A 12 -10.41 -5.70 2.47
CA VAL A 12 -10.84 -4.80 3.54
C VAL A 12 -11.28 -3.50 2.89
N SER A 13 -12.52 -3.09 3.13
CA SER A 13 -13.03 -1.78 2.75
C SER A 13 -13.08 -0.88 3.96
N PHE A 14 -12.59 0.35 3.83
CA PHE A 14 -12.70 1.38 4.86
C PHE A 14 -13.07 2.71 4.21
N GLN A 15 -13.66 3.60 5.00
CA GLN A 15 -14.00 4.95 4.57
C GLN A 15 -12.96 5.92 5.10
N VAL A 16 -12.49 6.83 4.25
CA VAL A 16 -11.51 7.86 4.62
C VAL A 16 -12.13 9.23 4.41
N ARG A 17 -11.88 10.14 5.35
CA ARG A 17 -12.21 11.56 5.20
C ARG A 17 -11.01 12.27 4.60
N LEU A 18 -11.22 12.89 3.45
CA LEU A 18 -10.23 13.73 2.78
C LEU A 18 -10.66 15.19 2.87
N THR A 19 -9.71 16.12 2.83
CA THR A 19 -10.05 17.54 2.64
C THR A 19 -10.72 17.72 1.27
N PRO A 20 -11.62 18.71 1.12
CA PRO A 20 -12.29 18.97 -0.15
C PRO A 20 -11.31 19.15 -1.31
N GLU A 21 -10.23 19.91 -1.06
CA GLU A 21 -9.16 20.17 -2.03
C GLU A 21 -8.48 18.88 -2.50
N LEU A 22 -8.19 17.96 -1.57
CA LEU A 22 -7.52 16.70 -1.89
C LEU A 22 -8.45 15.76 -2.66
N LYS A 23 -9.74 15.76 -2.32
CA LYS A 23 -10.77 15.01 -3.05
C LYS A 23 -10.87 15.49 -4.50
N GLU A 24 -10.87 16.80 -4.74
CA GLU A 24 -10.92 17.37 -6.09
C GLU A 24 -9.67 17.03 -6.91
N ARG A 25 -8.48 17.12 -6.28
CA ARG A 25 -7.23 16.72 -6.92
C ARG A 25 -7.21 15.24 -7.29
N LEU A 26 -7.68 14.36 -6.40
CA LEU A 26 -7.78 12.93 -6.67
C LEU A 26 -8.74 12.64 -7.83
N LEU A 27 -9.89 13.33 -7.87
CA LEU A 27 -10.86 13.20 -8.96
C LEU A 27 -10.25 13.64 -10.29
N ARG A 28 -9.61 14.82 -10.32
CA ARG A 28 -8.97 15.34 -11.53
C ARG A 28 -7.87 14.40 -12.04
N HIS A 29 -7.00 13.94 -11.15
CA HIS A 29 -5.92 13.03 -11.48
C HIS A 29 -6.45 11.68 -12.03
N SER A 30 -7.57 11.19 -11.49
CA SER A 30 -8.25 10.00 -12.00
C SER A 30 -8.75 10.19 -13.44
N TYR A 31 -9.29 11.37 -13.77
CA TYR A 31 -9.69 11.70 -15.14
C TYR A 31 -8.51 11.83 -16.09
N GLU A 32 -7.43 12.49 -15.67
CA GLU A 32 -6.24 12.74 -16.51
C GLU A 32 -5.48 11.45 -16.83
N THR A 33 -5.36 10.54 -15.86
CA THR A 33 -4.60 9.30 -16.01
C THR A 33 -5.44 8.11 -16.49
N GLY A 34 -6.77 8.23 -16.47
CA GLY A 34 -7.69 7.13 -16.74
C GLY A 34 -7.67 6.02 -15.68
N GLN A 35 -6.98 6.21 -14.57
CA GLN A 35 -6.91 5.24 -13.47
C GLN A 35 -8.07 5.43 -12.49
N SER A 36 -8.50 4.35 -11.85
CA SER A 36 -9.49 4.44 -10.78
C SER A 36 -8.90 5.14 -9.55
N GLN A 37 -9.71 5.91 -8.84
CA GLN A 37 -9.30 6.57 -7.59
C GLN A 37 -8.76 5.56 -6.56
N VAL A 38 -9.31 4.34 -6.52
CA VAL A 38 -8.83 3.25 -5.65
C VAL A 38 -7.42 2.83 -6.03
N ALA A 39 -7.13 2.65 -7.33
CA ALA A 39 -5.79 2.29 -7.78
C ALA A 39 -4.77 3.38 -7.42
N ILE A 40 -5.13 4.64 -7.59
CA ILE A 40 -4.28 5.80 -7.25
C ILE A 40 -3.99 5.81 -5.73
N VAL A 41 -5.02 5.62 -4.90
CA VAL A 41 -4.87 5.59 -3.44
C VAL A 41 -4.01 4.41 -2.99
N ASN A 42 -4.22 3.22 -3.55
CA ASN A 42 -3.43 2.05 -3.21
C ASN A 42 -1.95 2.25 -3.57
N ALA A 43 -1.65 2.74 -4.78
CA ALA A 43 -0.29 3.03 -5.19
C ALA A 43 0.40 4.07 -4.30
N ALA A 44 -0.34 5.12 -3.89
CA ALA A 44 0.18 6.13 -2.98
C ALA A 44 0.46 5.58 -1.57
N LEU A 45 -0.41 4.69 -1.07
CA LEU A 45 -0.23 4.02 0.22
C LEU A 45 0.96 3.05 0.19
N GLU A 46 1.09 2.24 -0.86
CA GLU A 46 2.23 1.34 -1.07
C GLU A 46 3.54 2.14 -1.10
N TYR A 47 3.58 3.20 -1.91
CA TYR A 47 4.74 4.10 -1.96
C TYR A 47 5.06 4.70 -0.59
N TYR A 48 4.06 5.17 0.17
CA TYR A 48 4.28 5.72 1.50
C TYR A 48 4.84 4.67 2.46
N LEU A 49 4.31 3.45 2.45
CA LEU A 49 4.79 2.36 3.32
C LEU A 49 6.22 1.95 2.97
N ASP A 50 6.57 1.88 1.68
CA ASP A 50 7.92 1.52 1.25
C ASP A 50 8.96 2.60 1.58
N ASN A 51 8.58 3.88 1.55
CA ASN A 51 9.51 5.00 1.71
C ASN A 51 9.53 5.61 3.12
N VAL A 52 8.45 5.46 3.89
CA VAL A 52 8.29 6.05 5.23
C VAL A 52 8.12 4.98 6.31
N GLY A 53 7.53 3.82 5.97
CA GLY A 53 7.27 2.70 6.89
C GLY A 53 8.53 2.02 7.43
N GLY A 54 9.71 2.26 6.84
CA GLY A 54 11.00 1.85 7.40
C GLY A 54 11.36 2.54 8.74
N SER A 55 10.61 3.56 9.14
CA SER A 55 10.79 4.29 10.42
C SER A 55 9.63 4.05 11.41
N LEU A 56 8.89 2.95 11.29
CA LEU A 56 8.05 2.47 12.39
C LEU A 56 8.95 1.80 13.44
N PRO A 57 8.97 2.27 14.70
CA PRO A 57 9.71 1.61 15.78
C PRO A 57 9.01 0.29 16.11
N GLY A 58 9.46 -0.81 15.47
CA GLY A 58 8.93 -2.15 15.77
C GLY A 58 9.09 -3.20 14.68
N MET A 59 9.37 -2.83 13.43
CA MET A 59 9.74 -3.82 12.40
C MET A 59 11.26 -3.85 12.26
N SER A 60 11.91 -4.42 13.28
CA SER A 60 13.23 -5.02 13.09
C SER A 60 13.12 -5.99 11.91
N LYS A 61 13.82 -5.69 10.82
CA LYS A 61 14.17 -6.73 9.85
C LYS A 61 14.96 -7.77 10.64
N GLU A 62 14.30 -8.87 11.02
CA GLU A 62 15.00 -10.06 11.49
C GLU A 62 16.06 -10.39 10.43
N PRO A 63 17.36 -10.40 10.79
CA PRO A 63 18.36 -10.89 9.86
C PRO A 63 18.04 -12.37 9.65
N SER A 64 17.58 -12.70 8.44
CA SER A 64 17.40 -14.06 7.98
C SER A 64 18.66 -14.85 8.32
N GLY A 65 18.56 -15.70 9.34
CA GLY A 65 19.63 -16.56 9.79
C GLY A 65 20.04 -17.44 8.62
N LYS A 66 21.26 -17.26 8.15
CA LYS A 66 21.92 -18.29 7.35
C LYS A 66 22.27 -19.44 8.31
N PRO A 67 21.80 -20.67 8.08
CA PRO A 67 22.51 -21.82 8.59
C PRO A 67 23.76 -22.05 7.72
N GLU A 68 24.68 -22.86 8.25
CA GLU A 68 25.90 -23.39 7.62
C GLU A 68 27.15 -22.50 7.77
N ALA A 69 28.26 -22.97 8.32
CA ALA A 69 28.77 -24.35 8.46
C ALA A 69 29.40 -24.61 9.83
#